data_AF-A0A9X3C198-F1
#
_entry.id   AF-A0A9X3C198-F1
#
_cell.length_a   1.000
_cell.length_b   1.000
_cell.length_c   1.000
_cell.angle_alpha   90.00
_cell.angle_beta   90.00
_cell.angle_gamma   90.00
#
_symmetry.space_group_name_H-M   'P 1'
#
loop_
_entity.id
_entity.type
_entity.pdbx_description
1 polymer ?
#
loop_
_entity_poly.entity_id
_entity_poly.type
_entity_poly.pdbx_seq_one_letter_code
_entity_poly.pdbx_strand_id
1 'polypeptide(L)' 'MEQYLNTKEAMVILGIRNQTTIGKYETDGKIKGYSPFSNRKRYKVSELLKIQSKR' A
#
# COMPACT_ATOMS: atom_id res chain seq x y z
N MET A 1 14.97 4.74 9.13
CA MET A 1 13.61 4.78 9.71
C MET A 1 12.64 4.15 8.72
N GLU A 2 11.82 3.18 9.14
CA GLU A 2 10.77 2.65 8.26
C GLU A 2 9.55 3.58 8.30
N GLN A 3 9.16 4.12 7.14
CA GLN A 3 7.99 4.98 7.00
C GLN A 3 6.77 4.16 6.59
N TYR A 4 5.66 4.38 7.27
CA TYR A 4 4.39 3.70 7.03
C TYR A 4 3.30 4.69 6.66
N LEU A 5 2.62 4.43 5.55
CA LEU A 5 1.57 5.27 4.99
C LEU A 5 0.19 4.66 5.18
N ASN A 6 -0.85 5.49 5.20
CA ASN A 6 -2.23 5.01 5.17
C ASN A 6 -2.64 4.59 3.74
N THR A 7 -3.84 4.00 3.60
CA THR A 7 -4.36 3.54 2.29
C THR A 7 -4.43 4.64 1.24
N LYS A 8 -4.83 5.87 1.60
CA LYS A 8 -4.95 6.98 0.65
C LYS A 8 -3.58 7.41 0.13
N GLU A 9 -2.61 7.54 1.02
CA GLU A 9 -1.23 7.87 0.66
C GLU A 9 -0.58 6.77 -0.19
N ALA A 10 -0.80 5.50 0.17
CA ALA A 10 -0.33 4.35 -0.61
C ALA A 10 -0.93 4.34 -2.02
N MET A 11 -2.21 4.69 -2.16
CA MET A 11 -2.87 4.84 -3.45
C MET A 11 -2.23 5.93 -4.31
N VAL A 12 -1.87 7.08 -3.71
CA VAL A 12 -1.18 8.17 -4.42
C VAL A 12 0.17 7.71 -4.96
N ILE A 13 1.00 7.04 -4.14
CA ILE A 13 2.31 6.53 -4.57
C ILE A 13 2.17 5.53 -5.72
N LEU A 14 1.20 4.61 -5.61
CA LEU A 14 1.00 3.58 -6.63
C LEU A 14 0.25 4.10 -7.89
N GLY A 15 -0.17 5.38 -7.90
CA GLY A 15 -1.00 5.93 -8.97
C GLY A 15 -2.37 5.27 -9.10
N ILE A 16 -2.89 4.71 -8.00
CA ILE A 16 -4.16 3.99 -7.94
C ILE A 16 -5.28 4.96 -7.61
N ARG A 17 -6.32 5.01 -8.46
CA ARG A 17 -7.48 5.89 -8.26
C ARG A 17 -8.59 5.27 -7.41
N ASN A 18 -8.68 3.93 -7.36
CA ASN A 18 -9.77 3.22 -6.71
C ASN A 18 -9.30 2.37 -5.53
N GLN A 19 -10.00 2.47 -4.40
CA GLN A 19 -9.71 1.69 -3.20
C GLN A 19 -9.91 0.18 -3.42
N THR A 20 -10.76 -0.23 -4.35
CA THR A 20 -10.91 -1.66 -4.71
C THR A 20 -9.65 -2.21 -5.36
N THR A 21 -8.92 -1.40 -6.14
CA THR A 21 -7.69 -1.81 -6.81
C THR A 21 -6.57 -2.05 -5.82
N ILE A 22 -6.40 -1.19 -4.81
CA ILE A 22 -5.41 -1.43 -3.75
C ILE A 22 -5.78 -2.67 -2.93
N GLY A 23 -7.08 -2.90 -2.68
CA GLY A 23 -7.56 -4.16 -2.07
C GLY A 23 -7.23 -5.40 -2.90
N LYS A 24 -7.40 -5.35 -4.22
CA LYS A 24 -6.97 -6.45 -5.12
C LYS A 24 -5.46 -6.68 -5.03
N TYR A 25 -4.65 -5.63 -4.94
CA TYR A 25 -3.20 -5.78 -4.83
C TYR A 25 -2.78 -6.43 -3.51
N GLU A 26 -3.54 -6.21 -2.43
CA GLU A 26 -3.36 -6.94 -1.18
C GLU A 26 -3.75 -8.41 -1.33
N THR A 27 -4.90 -8.70 -1.92
CA THR A 27 -5.37 -10.07 -2.15
C THR A 27 -4.42 -10.87 -3.04
N ASP A 28 -3.90 -10.23 -4.08
CA ASP A 28 -2.89 -10.80 -4.99
C ASP A 28 -1.51 -10.97 -4.32
N GLY A 29 -1.32 -10.45 -3.10
CA GLY A 29 -0.04 -10.49 -2.39
C GLY A 29 1.03 -9.54 -2.94
N LYS A 30 0.66 -8.62 -3.84
CA LYS A 30 1.58 -7.62 -4.42
C LYS A 30 2.02 -6.58 -3.40
N ILE A 31 1.13 -6.21 -2.48
CA ILE A 31 1.42 -5.33 -1.34
C ILE A 31 0.99 -5.99 -0.04
N LYS A 32 1.67 -5.66 1.06
CA LYS A 32 1.28 -6.09 2.40
C LYS A 32 0.81 -4.90 3.22
N GLY A 33 -0.49 -4.89 3.54
CA GLY A 33 -1.05 -4.01 4.56
C GLY A 33 -0.74 -4.55 5.94
N TYR A 34 -0.08 -3.74 6.77
CA TYR A 34 0.15 -3.99 8.19
C TYR A 34 -0.93 -3.28 9.01
N SER A 35 -1.48 -3.93 10.03
CA SER A 35 -2.50 -3.32 10.90
C SER A 35 -2.16 -3.58 12.38
N PRO A 36 -1.51 -2.64 13.06
CA PRO A 36 -1.00 -2.88 14.42
C PRO A 36 -2.09 -2.87 15.50
N PHE A 37 -3.08 -1.98 15.41
CA PHE A 37 -4.06 -1.79 16.52
C PHE A 37 -5.48 -1.37 16.07
N SER A 38 -5.91 -1.64 14.83
CA SER A 38 -7.31 -1.42 14.38
C SER A 38 -7.54 -1.90 12.93
N ASN A 39 -8.73 -1.61 12.38
CA ASN A 39 -9.05 -1.64 10.93
C ASN A 39 -8.24 -0.62 10.08
N ARG A 40 -7.32 0.16 10.65
CA ARG A 40 -6.50 1.13 9.91
C ARG A 40 -5.23 0.49 9.38
N LYS A 41 -5.31 0.06 8.12
CA LYS A 41 -4.19 -0.49 7.36
C LYS A 41 -3.09 0.56 7.13
N ARG A 42 -1.85 0.10 7.25
CA ARG A 42 -0.61 0.85 7.05
C ARG A 42 0.26 0.10 6.04
N TYR A 43 0.96 0.83 5.17
CA TYR A 43 1.77 0.25 4.10
C TYR A 43 3.20 0.78 4.20
N LYS A 44 4.19 -0.10 4.06
CA LYS A 44 5.60 0.31 4.04
C LYS A 44 5.91 1.07 2.75
N VAL A 45 6.46 2.28 2.87
CA VAL A 45 6.86 3.10 1.70
C VAL A 45 7.83 2.35 0.79
N SER A 46 8.82 1.68 1.38
CA SER A 46 9.84 0.94 0.63
C SER A 46 9.25 -0.16 -0.26
N GLU A 47 8.20 -0.84 0.19
CA GLU A 47 7.52 -1.88 -0.60
C GLU A 47 6.69 -1.25 -1.74
N LEU A 48 6.01 -0.14 -1.47
CA LEU A 48 5.23 0.57 -2.49
C LEU A 48 6.13 1.11 -3.62
N LEU A 49 7.28 1.69 -3.27
CA LEU A 49 8.24 2.21 -4.25
C LEU A 49 8.86 1.11 -5.12
N LYS A 50 9.11 -0.09 -4.58
CA LYS A 50 9.59 -1.24 -5.38
C LYS A 50 8.61 -1.63 -6.49
N ILE A 51 7.31 -1.50 -6.23
CA ILE A 51 6.25 -1.82 -7.20
C ILE A 51 6.16 -0.73 -8.25
N GLN A 52 6.23 0.54 -7.84
CA GLN A 52 6.27 1.67 -8.76
C GLN A 52 7.50 1.62 -9.68
N SER A 53 8.68 1.29 -9.15
CA SER A 53 9.93 1.25 -9.91
C SER A 53 10.04 0.10 -10.92
N LYS A 54 9.19 -0.94 -10.81
CA LYS A 54 9.13 -2.04 -11.78
C LYS A 54 8.24 -1.73 -12.98
N ARG A 55 7.59 -0.57 -12.97
CA ARG A 55 6.61 -0.14 -13.97
C ARG A 55 7.20 0.95 -14.85
#